data_AF-A0A536AX58-F1
#
_entry.id   AF-A0A536AX58-F1
#
_cell.length_a   1.000
_cell.length_b   1.000
_cell.length_c   1.000
_cell.angle_alpha   90.00
_cell.angle_beta   90.00
_cell.angle_gamma   90.00
#
_symmetry.space_group_name_H-M   'P 1'
#
loop_
_entity.id
_entity.type
_entity.pdbx_description
1 polymer ?
#
loop_
_entity_poly.entity_id
_entity_poly.type
_entity_poly.pdbx_seq_one_letter_code
_entity_poly.pdbx_strand_id
1 'polypeptide(L)'
;MSEHEWQLVQLGRALSQVARPYGCDDVLPDEVQASLWQLGVPCSEKTSREELIARLWARKRSLLLTMQPGWGGPGVTPPSAA
;
A
#
# COMPACT_ATOMS: atom_id res chain seq x y z
N MET A 1 -18.77 -2.38 -4.47
CA MET A 1 -17.38 -2.33 -4.00
C MET A 1 -17.38 -2.40 -2.50
N SER A 2 -16.64 -3.34 -1.92
CA SER A 2 -16.36 -3.42 -0.49
C SER A 2 -15.41 -2.32 -0.04
N GLU A 3 -15.41 -2.00 1.26
CA GLU A 3 -14.51 -1.00 1.86
C GLU A 3 -13.04 -1.33 1.58
N HIS A 4 -12.66 -2.60 1.70
CA HIS A 4 -11.29 -3.05 1.44
C HIS A 4 -10.87 -2.89 -0.03
N GLU A 5 -11.78 -3.15 -1.00
CA GLU A 5 -11.50 -2.89 -2.43
C GLU A 5 -11.30 -1.39 -2.68
N TRP A 6 -12.10 -0.54 -2.05
CA TRP A 6 -11.93 0.91 -2.15
C TRP A 6 -10.58 1.37 -1.57
N GLN A 7 -10.21 0.86 -0.38
CA GLN A 7 -8.92 1.15 0.22
C GLN A 7 -7.74 0.68 -0.65
N LEU A 8 -7.83 -0.47 -1.33
CA LEU A 8 -6.81 -0.93 -2.28
C LEU A 8 -6.66 0.03 -3.47
N VAL A 9 -7.77 0.53 -4.01
CA VAL A 9 -7.74 1.51 -5.11
C VAL A 9 -7.05 2.80 -4.65
N GLN A 10 -7.38 3.30 -3.45
CA GLN A 10 -6.74 4.50 -2.91
C GLN A 10 -5.25 4.31 -2.65
N LEU A 11 -4.85 3.17 -2.06
CA LEU A 11 -3.43 2.82 -1.86
C LEU A 11 -2.67 2.72 -3.20
N GLY A 12 -3.30 2.17 -4.24
CA GLY A 12 -2.73 2.10 -5.58
C GLY A 12 -2.48 3.49 -6.19
N ARG A 13 -3.45 4.40 -6.03
CA ARG A 13 -3.31 5.79 -6.50
C ARG A 13 -2.19 6.52 -5.75
N ALA A 14 -2.17 6.42 -4.42
CA ALA A 14 -1.13 7.04 -3.59
C ALA A 14 0.26 6.49 -3.94
N LEU A 15 0.42 5.17 -4.12
CA LEU A 15 1.66 4.56 -4.58
C LEU A 15 2.11 5.10 -5.93
N SER A 16 1.20 5.20 -6.90
CA SER A 16 1.52 5.73 -8.23
C SER A 16 1.92 7.21 -8.17
N GLN A 17 1.38 7.98 -7.23
CA GLN A 17 1.77 9.37 -7.04
C GLN A 17 3.16 9.41 -6.40
N VAL A 18 3.39 8.76 -5.26
CA VAL A 18 4.69 8.81 -4.56
C VAL A 18 5.83 8.21 -5.38
N ALA A 19 5.57 7.17 -6.19
CA ALA A 19 6.60 6.52 -7.01
C ALA A 19 6.90 7.26 -8.33
N ARG A 20 6.21 8.36 -8.65
CA ARG A 20 6.58 9.15 -9.84
C ARG A 20 7.99 9.72 -9.70
N PRO A 21 8.73 9.83 -10.80
CA PRO A 21 10.01 10.52 -10.81
C PRO A 21 9.75 12.02 -10.62
N TYR A 22 9.79 12.48 -9.37
CA TYR A 22 9.94 13.91 -9.05
C TYR A 22 11.41 14.21 -8.80
N GLY A 23 11.77 15.50 -8.83
CA GLY A 23 13.07 15.97 -8.37
C GLY A 23 13.39 15.46 -6.96
N CYS A 24 14.68 15.28 -6.67
CA CYS A 24 15.17 14.72 -5.41
C CYS A 24 14.73 15.54 -4.18
N ASP A 25 14.52 16.85 -4.37
CA ASP A 25 14.11 17.82 -3.34
C ASP A 25 12.63 18.21 -3.43
N ASP A 26 11.85 17.61 -4.33
CA ASP A 26 10.44 17.95 -4.46
C ASP A 26 9.65 17.37 -3.28
N VAL A 27 9.11 18.29 -2.48
CA VAL A 27 8.12 18.00 -1.44
C VAL A 27 6.90 17.36 -2.10
N LEU A 28 6.32 16.35 -1.44
CA LEU A 28 5.08 15.73 -1.94
C LEU A 28 3.97 16.78 -1.99
N PRO A 29 3.16 16.83 -3.07
CA PRO A 29 2.03 17.75 -3.12
C PRO A 29 1.09 17.56 -1.92
N ASP A 30 0.48 18.65 -1.43
CA ASP A 30 -0.41 18.60 -0.25
C ASP A 30 -1.55 17.60 -0.41
N GLU A 31 -2.08 17.44 -1.62
CA GLU A 31 -3.12 16.45 -1.94
C GLU A 31 -2.64 15.01 -1.70
N VAL A 32 -1.38 14.72 -2.02
CA VAL A 32 -0.76 13.41 -1.77
C VAL A 32 -0.57 13.22 -0.27
N GLN A 33 -0.08 14.24 0.44
CA GLN A 33 0.10 14.18 1.89
C GLN A 33 -1.23 13.96 2.63
N ALA A 34 -2.28 14.69 2.25
CA ALA A 34 -3.62 14.52 2.78
C ALA A 34 -4.16 13.09 2.52
N SER A 35 -3.92 12.56 1.32
CA SER A 35 -4.31 11.19 0.96
C SER A 35 -3.56 10.15 1.79
N LEU A 36 -2.26 10.34 2.03
CA LEU A 36 -1.46 9.47 2.90
C LEU A 36 -1.97 9.49 4.35
N TRP A 37 -2.35 10.67 4.85
CA TRP A 37 -2.91 10.82 6.20
C TRP A 37 -4.25 10.10 6.35
N GLN A 38 -5.15 10.23 5.38
CA GLN A 38 -6.43 9.49 5.34
C GLN A 38 -6.22 7.98 5.27
N LEU A 39 -5.15 7.54 4.61
CA LEU A 39 -4.73 6.14 4.56
C LEU A 39 -3.98 5.70 5.83
N GLY A 40 -3.85 6.55 6.85
CA GLY A 40 -3.14 6.26 8.09
C GLY A 40 -1.65 6.01 7.91
N VAL A 41 -1.03 6.60 6.88
CA VAL A 41 0.41 6.56 6.63
C VAL A 41 0.96 7.93 7.01
N PRO A 42 1.55 8.08 8.21
CA PRO A 42 2.11 9.36 8.62
C PRO A 42 3.32 9.71 7.75
N CYS A 43 3.23 10.85 7.07
CA CYS A 43 4.33 11.49 6.37
C CYS A 43 4.75 12.74 7.16
N SER A 44 6.05 12.86 7.42
CA SER A 44 6.67 14.04 8.01
C SER A 44 7.85 14.47 7.15
N GLU A 45 8.35 15.69 7.33
CA GLU A 45 9.51 16.21 6.60
C GLU A 45 10.78 15.35 6.76
N LYS A 46 10.83 14.51 7.81
CA LYS A 46 11.93 13.57 8.07
C LYS A 46 11.74 12.20 7.41
N THR A 47 10.58 11.92 6.83
CA THR A 47 10.28 10.63 6.22
C THR A 47 10.71 10.64 4.77
N SER A 48 11.68 9.79 4.40
CA SER A 48 12.12 9.69 3.02
C SER A 48 11.03 9.13 2.12
N ARG A 49 11.10 9.44 0.82
CA ARG A 49 10.16 8.93 -0.17
C ARG A 49 10.19 7.40 -0.25
N GLU A 50 11.37 6.81 -0.16
CA GLU A 50 11.57 5.35 -0.16
C GLU A 50 10.85 4.68 1.03
N GLU A 51 10.95 5.29 2.22
CA GLU A 51 10.25 4.82 3.42
C GLU A 51 8.72 4.90 3.25
N LEU A 52 8.22 5.96 2.62
CA LEU A 52 6.79 6.08 2.30
C LEU A 52 6.33 5.00 1.33
N ILE A 53 7.10 4.74 0.26
CA ILE A 53 6.81 3.67 -0.70
C ILE A 53 6.79 2.31 0.00
N ALA A 54 7.76 2.03 0.87
CA ALA A 54 7.83 0.79 1.63
C ALA A 54 6.60 0.62 2.54
N ARG A 55 6.21 1.66 3.28
CA ARG A 55 5.03 1.63 4.16
C ARG A 55 3.73 1.42 3.38
N LEU A 56 3.56 2.12 2.25
CA LEU A 56 2.40 1.95 1.39
C LEU A 56 2.31 0.54 0.81
N TRP A 57 3.44 -0.03 0.37
CA TRP A 57 3.50 -1.41 -0.09
C TRP A 57 3.18 -2.41 1.01
N ALA A 58 3.75 -2.24 2.21
CA ALA A 58 3.45 -3.09 3.36
C ALA A 58 1.94 -3.08 3.67
N ARG A 59 1.32 -1.90 3.68
CA ARG A 59 -0.11 -1.76 3.94
C ARG A 59 -0.98 -2.39 2.84
N LYS A 60 -0.64 -2.17 1.57
CA LYS A 60 -1.32 -2.82 0.44
C LYS A 60 -1.24 -4.34 0.53
N ARG A 61 -0.07 -4.89 0.88
CA ARG A 61 0.11 -6.34 1.08
C ARG A 61 -0.73 -6.86 2.24
N SER A 62 -0.72 -6.19 3.40
CA SER A 62 -1.54 -6.57 4.54
C SER A 62 -3.04 -6.58 4.19
N LEU A 63 -3.50 -5.56 3.46
CA LEU A 63 -4.88 -5.46 3.01
C LEU A 63 -5.25 -6.57 2.01
N LEU A 64 -4.35 -6.92 1.09
CA LEU A 64 -4.55 -8.05 0.18
C LEU A 64 -4.59 -9.38 0.94
N LEU A 65 -3.79 -9.54 1.98
CA LEU A 65 -3.78 -10.75 2.82
C LEU A 65 -5.08 -10.88 3.63
N THR A 66 -5.63 -9.79 4.17
CA THR A 66 -6.93 -9.85 4.87
C THR A 66 -8.10 -10.07 3.92
N MET A 67 -8.00 -9.62 2.68
CA MET A 67 -9.02 -9.85 1.64
C MET A 67 -8.93 -11.22 0.96
N GLN A 68 -7.84 -11.97 1.16
CA GLN A 68 -7.67 -13.33 0.68
C GLN A 68 -8.10 -14.31 1.79
N PRO A 69 -9.35 -14.84 1.79
CA PRO A 69 -9.69 -15.96 2.63
C PRO A 69 -9.04 -17.22 2.05
N GLY A 70 -7.74 -17.44 2.31
CA GLY A 70 -7.13 -18.76 2.04
C GLY A 70 -5.74 -18.82 1.43
N TRP A 71 -4.94 -17.75 1.38
CA TRP A 71 -3.54 -17.91 0.93
C TRP A 71 -2.61 -18.37 2.06
N GLY A 72 -2.68 -19.67 2.35
CA GLY A 72 -1.58 -20.55 2.76
C GLY A 72 -0.70 -20.13 3.94
N GLY A 73 -1.08 -20.54 5.15
CA GLY A 73 -0.09 -20.91 6.16
C GLY A 73 0.68 -22.18 5.75
N PRO A 74 1.89 -22.44 6.28
CA PRO A 74 2.67 -23.62 5.95
C PRO A 74 1.91 -24.87 6.39
N GLY A 75 1.32 -25.60 5.44
CA GLY A 75 0.47 -26.77 5.74
C GLY A 75 -0.61 -27.10 4.70
N VAL A 76 -0.73 -26.35 3.61
CA VAL A 76 -1.61 -26.73 2.50
C VAL A 76 -0.94 -27.82 1.66
N THR A 77 -1.22 -29.08 1.98
CA THR A 77 -0.98 -30.21 1.07
C THR A 77 -1.74 -29.96 -0.24
N PRO A 78 -1.09 -30.03 -1.40
CA PRO A 78 -1.81 -30.00 -2.68
C PRO A 78 -2.73 -31.22 -2.77
N PRO A 79 -3.88 -31.14 -3.47
CA PRO A 79 -4.75 -32.29 -3.64
C PRO A 79 -3.99 -33.37 -4.39
N SER A 80 -3.96 -34.60 -3.85
CA SER A 80 -3.46 -35.77 -4.57
C SER A 80 -4.17 -35.85 -5.90
N ALA A 81 -3.40 -35.78 -6.99
CA ALA A 81 -3.89 -36.14 -8.30
C ALA A 81 -4.35 -37.60 -8.24
N ALA A 82 -5.64 -37.81 -8.50
CA ALA A 82 -6.25 -39.13 -8.68
C ALA A 82 -6.05 -39.60 -10.13
#